data_AF-A0A958Q2F6-F1
#
_entry.id   AF-A0A958Q2F6-F1
#
_cell.length_a   1.000
_cell.length_b   1.000
_cell.length_c   1.000
_cell.angle_alpha   90.00
_cell.angle_beta   90.00
_cell.angle_gamma   90.00
#
_symmetry.space_group_name_H-M   'P 1'
#
loop_
_entity.id
_entity.type
_entity.pdbx_description
1 polymer ?
#
loop_
_entity_poly.entity_id
_entity_poly.type
_entity_poly.pdbx_seq_one_letter_code
_entity_poly.pdbx_strand_id
1 'polypeptide(L)'
;MNLQNYRGLSPHHRAIVAIAVLLDGHEASLYLGSDSLNGAKLSEVAKEFAEIAPEMRNALAGQCLRSALEEILERASADFPPNPFKDEER
;
A
#
# COMPACT_ATOMS: atom_id res chain seq x y z
N MET A 1 -14.53 6.99 -1.82
CA MET A 1 -13.48 6.25 -1.10
C MET A 1 -13.66 6.26 0.42
N ASN A 2 -13.80 5.09 1.01
CA ASN A 2 -13.87 4.86 2.43
C ASN A 2 -12.46 4.53 2.97
N LEU A 3 -11.80 5.53 3.55
CA LEU A 3 -10.46 5.38 4.14
C LEU A 3 -10.38 4.33 5.26
N GLN A 4 -11.49 3.92 5.87
CA GLN A 4 -11.47 2.90 6.91
C GLN A 4 -11.14 1.51 6.36
N ASN A 5 -11.70 1.15 5.21
CA ASN A 5 -11.43 -0.13 4.56
C ASN A 5 -9.95 -0.23 4.15
N TYR A 6 -9.42 0.85 3.58
CA TYR A 6 -8.00 0.97 3.24
C TYR A 6 -7.08 0.90 4.47
N ARG A 7 -7.40 1.64 5.55
CA ARG A 7 -6.59 1.65 6.78
C ARG A 7 -6.60 0.31 7.51
N GLY A 8 -7.67 -0.48 7.37
CA GLY A 8 -7.78 -1.83 7.92
C GLY A 8 -6.99 -2.91 7.15
N LEU A 9 -6.24 -2.54 6.11
CA LEU A 9 -5.31 -3.43 5.41
C LEU A 9 -3.92 -3.39 6.06
N SER A 10 -3.17 -4.49 5.93
CA SER A 10 -1.74 -4.50 6.30
C SER A 10 -0.96 -3.51 5.43
N PRO A 11 0.21 -3.02 5.89
CA PRO A 11 1.04 -2.13 5.08
C PRO A 11 1.40 -2.70 3.69
N HIS A 12 1.71 -4.00 3.61
CA HIS A 12 1.95 -4.67 2.33
C HIS A 12 0.73 -4.66 1.42
N HIS A 13 -0.46 -4.98 1.94
CA HIS A 13 -1.69 -4.96 1.16
C HIS A 13 -2.06 -3.55 0.68
N ARG A 14 -1.85 -2.54 1.52
CA ARG A 14 -2.01 -1.13 1.14
C ARG A 14 -1.07 -0.73 0.01
N ALA A 15 0.20 -1.12 0.09
CA ALA A 15 1.17 -0.89 -0.98
C ALA A 15 0.77 -1.59 -2.28
N ILE A 16 0.31 -2.84 -2.23
CA ILE A 16 -0.16 -3.61 -3.38
C ILE A 16 -1.36 -2.91 -4.06
N VAL A 17 -2.36 -2.49 -3.29
CA VAL A 17 -3.52 -1.75 -3.82
C VAL A 17 -3.09 -0.44 -4.46
N ALA A 18 -2.21 0.33 -3.80
CA ALA A 18 -1.74 1.60 -4.32
C ALA A 18 -0.94 1.43 -5.63
N ILE A 19 -0.08 0.41 -5.72
CA ILE A 19 0.64 0.07 -6.96
C ILE A 19 -0.34 -0.32 -8.06
N ALA A 20 -1.31 -1.18 -7.76
CA ALA A 20 -2.34 -1.58 -8.71
C ALA A 20 -3.09 -0.35 -9.28
N VAL A 21 -3.57 0.52 -8.40
CA VAL A 21 -4.28 1.74 -8.81
C VAL A 21 -3.39 2.68 -9.64
N LEU A 22 -2.10 2.78 -9.35
CA LEU A 22 -1.17 3.59 -10.16
C LEU A 22 -0.90 3.00 -11.54
N LEU A 23 -0.96 1.68 -11.69
CA LEU A 23 -0.73 1.00 -12.97
C LEU A 23 -1.96 1.10 -13.89
N ASP A 24 -3.12 0.64 -13.40
CA ASP A 24 -4.30 0.45 -14.26
C ASP A 24 -5.54 1.23 -13.81
N GLY A 25 -5.44 1.99 -12.71
CA GLY A 25 -6.50 2.88 -12.24
C GLY A 25 -7.82 2.16 -11.97
N HIS A 26 -8.72 2.17 -12.95
CA HIS A 26 -10.05 1.59 -12.85
C HIS A 26 -10.03 0.06 -12.90
N GLU A 27 -9.12 -0.52 -13.70
CA GLU A 27 -9.02 -1.98 -13.88
C GLU A 27 -8.26 -2.66 -12.73
N ALA A 28 -7.73 -1.88 -11.77
CA ALA A 28 -6.97 -2.37 -10.63
C ALA A 28 -7.67 -3.49 -9.85
N SER A 29 -8.99 -3.41 -9.77
CA SER A 29 -9.81 -4.36 -9.03
C SER A 29 -9.88 -5.76 -9.66
N LEU A 30 -9.62 -5.89 -10.97
CA LEU A 30 -9.74 -7.14 -11.71
C LEU A 30 -8.65 -8.14 -11.34
N TYR A 31 -7.39 -7.71 -11.32
CA TYR A 31 -6.27 -8.60 -10.99
C TYR A 31 -6.08 -8.76 -9.48
N LEU A 32 -6.41 -7.76 -8.66
CA LEU A 32 -6.41 -7.92 -7.21
C LEU A 32 -7.43 -8.96 -6.73
N GLY A 33 -8.54 -9.12 -7.44
CA GLY A 33 -9.56 -10.13 -7.15
C GLY A 33 -9.10 -11.58 -7.35
N SER A 34 -7.94 -11.80 -7.98
CA SER A 34 -7.40 -13.15 -8.23
C SER A 34 -6.71 -13.79 -7.02
N ASP A 35 -6.42 -13.00 -5.97
CA ASP A 35 -5.84 -13.51 -4.73
C ASP A 35 -6.87 -14.28 -3.90
N SER A 36 -6.59 -15.56 -3.61
CA SER A 36 -7.55 -16.46 -2.94
C SER A 36 -7.81 -16.14 -1.47
N LEU A 37 -6.97 -15.35 -0.82
CA LEU A 37 -7.05 -15.07 0.62
C LEU A 37 -7.55 -13.65 0.89
N ASN A 38 -7.00 -12.67 0.18
CA ASN A 38 -7.26 -11.26 0.41
C ASN A 38 -7.96 -10.59 -0.77
N GLY A 39 -8.13 -11.28 -1.90
CA GLY A 39 -8.52 -10.66 -3.17
C GLY A 39 -9.87 -9.93 -3.13
N ALA A 40 -10.85 -10.45 -2.40
CA ALA A 40 -12.13 -9.76 -2.21
C ALA A 40 -11.96 -8.38 -1.57
N LYS A 41 -11.17 -8.30 -0.48
CA LYS A 41 -10.93 -7.05 0.26
C LYS A 41 -10.06 -6.08 -0.54
N LEU A 42 -9.03 -6.58 -1.23
CA LEU A 42 -8.17 -5.74 -2.07
C LEU A 42 -8.92 -5.19 -3.29
N SER A 43 -9.78 -6.00 -3.92
CA SER A 43 -10.62 -5.61 -5.05
C SER A 43 -11.65 -4.55 -4.64
N GLU A 44 -12.30 -4.69 -3.49
CA GLU A 44 -13.24 -3.69 -2.96
C GLU A 44 -12.56 -2.33 -2.75
N VAL A 45 -11.41 -2.31 -2.08
CA VAL A 45 -10.65 -1.08 -1.85
C VAL A 45 -10.18 -0.46 -3.17
N ALA A 46 -9.75 -1.26 -4.15
CA ALA A 46 -9.38 -0.76 -5.47
C ALA A 46 -10.57 -0.14 -6.23
N LYS A 47 -11.79 -0.71 -6.10
CA LYS A 47 -13.01 -0.11 -6.66
C LYS A 47 -13.31 1.25 -6.04
N GLU A 48 -13.08 1.41 -4.74
CA GLU A 48 -13.24 2.71 -4.08
C GLU A 48 -12.26 3.78 -4.58
N PHE A 49 -11.05 3.40 -4.98
CA PHE A 49 -10.11 4.29 -5.67
C PHE A 49 -10.61 4.64 -7.07
N ALA A 50 -11.23 3.67 -7.76
CA ALA A 50 -11.74 3.83 -9.11
C ALA A 50 -12.90 4.86 -9.22
N GLU A 51 -13.59 5.14 -8.12
CA GLU A 51 -14.61 6.20 -8.00
C GLU A 51 -14.03 7.62 -7.96
N ILE A 52 -12.73 7.76 -7.68
CA ILE A 52 -12.05 9.06 -7.60
C ILE A 52 -11.67 9.52 -9.00
N ALA A 53 -11.81 10.82 -9.30
CA ALA A 53 -11.32 11.40 -10.56
C ALA A 53 -9.84 11.07 -10.81
N PRO A 54 -9.42 10.77 -12.06
CA PRO A 54 -8.08 10.24 -12.36
C PRO A 54 -6.92 11.04 -11.78
N GLU A 55 -6.98 12.37 -11.84
CA GLU A 55 -5.93 13.28 -11.38
C GLU A 55 -5.74 13.18 -9.86
N MET A 56 -6.85 13.15 -9.13
CA MET A 56 -6.86 13.02 -7.67
C MET A 56 -6.50 11.60 -7.23
N ARG A 57 -6.94 10.59 -7.99
CA ARG A 57 -6.68 9.18 -7.73
C ARG A 57 -5.18 8.88 -7.72
N ASN A 58 -4.46 9.37 -8.73
CA ASN A 58 -3.02 9.12 -8.85
C ASN A 58 -2.24 9.80 -7.72
N ALA A 59 -2.58 11.05 -7.40
CA ALA A 59 -1.96 11.77 -6.28
C ALA A 59 -2.19 11.04 -4.95
N LEU A 60 -3.43 10.64 -4.68
CA LEU A 60 -3.79 9.90 -3.48
C LEU A 60 -3.12 8.54 -3.41
N ALA A 61 -3.13 7.77 -4.50
CA ALA A 61 -2.48 6.46 -4.57
C ALA A 61 -0.97 6.57 -4.31
N GLY A 62 -0.30 7.61 -4.83
CA GLY A 62 1.10 7.89 -4.54
C GLY A 62 1.36 8.18 -3.06
N GLN A 63 0.51 9.00 -2.42
CA GLN A 63 0.61 9.27 -0.97
C GLN A 63 0.39 8.01 -0.13
N CYS A 64 -0.64 7.24 -0.50
CA CYS A 64 -0.98 5.96 0.10
C CYS A 64 0.17 4.95 0.01
N LEU A 65 0.84 4.86 -1.14
CA LEU A 65 2.00 4.00 -1.34
C LEU A 65 3.17 4.44 -0.46
N ARG A 66 3.49 5.74 -0.44
CA ARG A 66 4.59 6.28 0.38
C ARG A 66 4.39 5.93 1.86
N SER A 67 3.20 6.21 2.40
CA SER A 67 2.87 5.91 3.80
C SER A 67 2.94 4.41 4.09
N ALA A 68 2.51 3.56 3.15
CA ALA A 68 2.62 2.12 3.31
C ALA A 68 4.07 1.63 3.34
N LEU A 69 4.94 2.19 2.48
CA LEU A 69 6.36 1.85 2.42
C LEU A 69 7.14 2.34 3.65
N GLU A 70 6.82 3.54 4.16
CA GLU A 70 7.38 4.08 5.40
C GLU A 70 7.12 3.12 6.57
N GLU A 71 5.87 2.65 6.72
CA GLU A 71 5.52 1.71 7.80
C GLU A 71 6.17 0.33 7.62
N ILE A 72 6.34 -0.15 6.38
CA ILE A 72 7.08 -1.39 6.09
C ILE A 72 8.55 -1.23 6.51
N LEU A 73 9.17 -0.10 6.17
CA LEU A 73 10.57 0.17 6.48
C LEU A 73 10.79 0.30 7.99
N GLU A 74 9.89 1.00 8.69
CA GLU A 74 9.95 1.12 10.16
C GLU A 74 9.91 -0.26 10.83
N ARG A 75 8.99 -1.14 10.42
CA ARG A 75 8.89 -2.51 10.93
C ARG A 75 10.14 -3.33 10.61
N ALA A 76 10.66 -3.24 9.40
CA ALA A 76 11.89 -3.94 9.01
C ALA A 76 13.12 -3.47 9.80
N SER A 77 13.19 -2.17 10.13
CA SER A 77 14.28 -1.60 10.93
C SER A 77 14.20 -2.01 12.42
N ALA A 78 12.99 -2.25 12.93
CA ALA A 78 12.81 -2.77 14.28
C ALA A 78 13.33 -4.21 14.41
N ASP A 79 13.23 -5.01 13.34
CA ASP A 79 13.70 -6.39 13.33
C ASP A 79 15.24 -6.51 13.18
N PHE A 80 15.92 -5.44 12.76
CA PHE A 80 17.37 -5.37 12.63
C PHE A 80 17.92 -4.09 13.27
N PRO A 81 18.10 -4.06 14.61
CA PRO A 81 18.65 -2.90 15.27
C PRO A 81 20.03 -2.56 14.70
N PRO A 82 20.40 -1.27 14.64
CA PRO A 82 21.73 -0.87 14.18
C PRO A 82 22.80 -1.60 15.01
N ASN A 83 23.80 -2.17 14.33
CA ASN A 83 24.90 -2.86 14.98
C ASN A 83 25.58 -1.90 15.97
N PRO A 84 25.53 -2.15 17.29
CA PRO A 84 26.10 -1.24 18.29
C PRO A 84 27.62 -1.08 18.15
N PHE A 85 28.29 -1.99 17.41
CA PHE A 85 29.73 -1.95 17.17
C PHE A 85 30.13 -1.18 15.90
N LYS A 86 29.19 -0.57 15.17
CA LYS A 86 29.50 0.14 13.92
C LYS A 86 30.07 1.55 14.13
N ASP A 87 29.94 2.10 15.33
CA ASP A 87 30.35 3.48 15.66
C ASP A 87 31.72 3.56 16.36
N GLU A 88 32.37 2.42 16.66
CA GLU A 88 33.66 2.39 17.38
C GLU A 88 34.91 2.51 16.47
N GLU A 89 34.75 2.55 15.13
CA GLU A 89 35.87 2.62 14.17
C GLU A 89 36.13 4.04 13.61
N ARG A 90 35.83 5.12 14.35
CA ARG A 90 36.13 6.51 13.93
C ARG A 90 37.22 7.18 14.75
#